data_AF-A0A953A0E8-F1
#
_entry.id   AF-A0A953A0E8-F1
#
_cell.length_a   1.000
_cell.length_b   1.000
_cell.length_c   1.000
_cell.angle_alpha   90.00
_cell.angle_beta   90.00
_cell.angle_gamma   90.00
#
_symmetry.space_group_name_H-M   'P 1'
#
loop_
_entity.id
_entity.type
_entity.pdbx_description
1 polymer ?
#
loop_
_entity_poly.entity_id
_entity_poly.type
_entity_poly.pdbx_seq_one_letter_code
_entity_poly.pdbx_strand_id
1 'polypeptide(L)'
;MDRLLTALIKYRYVALFPLAAIEGPVVALAAGVLIHFGYLAVIPSYIILILGDIIPDTVYYYIGRYSHKINLVEKYKLKSVFISTNLDFMDRLWRDHGRKTMFLAKLAY
;
A
#
# COMPACT_ATOMS: atom_id res chain seq x y z
N MET A 1 36.29 9.25 1.90
CA MET A 1 35.38 8.19 2.42
C MET A 1 33.98 8.73 2.73
N ASP A 2 33.79 10.04 2.83
CA ASP A 2 32.56 10.66 3.32
C ASP A 2 31.39 10.62 2.32
N ARG A 3 31.67 10.60 1.01
CA ARG A 3 30.63 10.50 -0.04
C ARG A 3 29.94 9.13 -0.08
N LEU A 4 30.69 8.04 0.14
CA LEU A 4 30.14 6.69 0.21
C LEU A 4 29.32 6.50 1.49
N LEU A 5 29.81 7.00 2.63
CA LEU A 5 29.07 7.04 3.88
C LEU A 5 27.79 7.88 3.75
N THR A 6 27.85 9.05 3.13
CA THR A 6 26.67 9.90 2.90
C THR A 6 25.66 9.23 1.97
N ALA A 7 26.11 8.57 0.89
CA ALA A 7 25.25 7.80 0.00
C ALA A 7 24.62 6.59 0.73
N LEU A 8 25.39 5.82 1.49
CA LEU A 8 24.89 4.68 2.26
C LEU A 8 23.86 5.12 3.32
N ILE A 9 24.12 6.26 3.97
CA ILE A 9 23.20 6.92 4.90
C ILE A 9 21.91 7.42 4.21
N LYS A 10 22.03 7.83 2.94
CA LYS A 10 20.92 8.33 2.13
C LYS A 10 20.04 7.21 1.55
N TYR A 11 20.62 6.06 1.18
CA TYR A 11 19.90 4.97 0.50
C TYR A 11 19.34 3.88 1.44
N ARG A 12 19.83 3.75 2.69
CA ARG A 12 19.27 2.80 3.69
C ARG A 12 17.78 2.97 3.93
N TYR A 13 17.30 4.20 3.81
CA TYR A 13 15.90 4.59 3.96
C TYR A 13 15.07 4.42 2.68
N VAL A 14 15.71 4.50 1.52
CA VAL A 14 15.06 4.34 0.21
C VAL A 14 14.67 2.89 -0.04
N ALA A 15 15.46 1.92 0.43
CA ALA A 15 15.12 0.50 0.34
C ALA A 15 14.02 0.09 1.33
N LEU A 16 13.96 0.76 2.49
CA LEU A 16 12.95 0.48 3.52
C LEU A 16 11.53 0.79 3.04
N PHE A 17 11.37 1.84 2.24
CA PHE A 17 10.08 2.28 1.73
C PHE A 17 9.34 1.25 0.84
N PRO A 18 9.90 0.75 -0.28
CA PRO A 18 9.23 -0.24 -1.12
C PRO A 18 9.05 -1.58 -0.42
N LEU A 19 9.93 -1.93 0.52
CA LEU A 19 9.75 -3.12 1.34
C LEU A 19 8.54 -2.96 2.27
N ALA A 20 8.43 -1.83 2.96
CA ALA A 20 7.29 -1.53 3.83
C ALA A 20 5.96 -1.52 3.06
N ALA A 21 5.97 -1.00 1.83
CA ALA A 21 4.79 -0.98 0.95
C ALA A 21 4.28 -2.37 0.54
N ILE A 22 5.12 -3.41 0.57
CA ILE A 22 4.74 -4.78 0.24
C ILE A 22 4.40 -5.56 1.51
N GLU A 23 5.25 -5.45 2.53
CA GLU A 23 5.20 -6.24 3.77
C GLU A 23 5.34 -5.32 4.99
N GLY A 24 4.27 -4.62 5.37
CA GLY A 24 4.30 -3.64 6.47
C GLY A 24 4.81 -4.22 7.82
N PRO A 25 4.13 -5.21 8.43
CA PRO A 25 4.47 -5.70 9.76
C PRO A 25 5.84 -6.40 9.84
N VAL A 26 6.19 -7.21 8.83
CA VAL A 26 7.45 -7.96 8.79
C VAL A 26 8.63 -7.00 8.66
N VAL A 27 8.50 -5.97 7.82
CA VAL A 27 9.55 -4.97 7.63
C VAL A 27 9.68 -4.06 8.84
N ALA A 28 8.58 -3.74 9.54
CA ALA A 28 8.64 -3.00 10.80
C ALA A 28 9.42 -3.77 11.89
N LEU A 29 9.22 -5.09 12.00
CA LEU A 29 10.00 -5.94 12.91
C LEU A 29 11.49 -5.94 12.54
N ALA A 30 11.82 -6.15 11.25
CA ALA A 30 13.19 -6.12 10.77
C ALA A 30 13.86 -4.74 10.99
N ALA A 31 13.12 -3.65 10.77
CA ALA A 31 13.58 -2.29 11.04
C ALA A 31 13.89 -2.08 12.53
N GLY A 32 13.05 -2.61 13.43
CA GLY A 32 13.28 -2.58 14.88
C GLY A 32 14.59 -3.27 15.29
N VAL A 33 14.88 -4.43 14.70
CA VAL A 33 16.15 -5.14 14.90
C VAL A 33 17.34 -4.31 14.40
N LEU A 34 17.23 -3.71 13.21
CA LEU A 34 18.29 -2.87 12.64
C LEU A 34 18.51 -1.56 13.42
N ILE A 35 17.47 -1.02 14.04
CA ILE A 35 17.57 0.11 14.97
C ILE A 35 18.35 -0.29 16.23
N HIS A 36 18.07 -1.46 16.80
CA HIS A 36 18.76 -1.94 18.00
C HIS A 36 20.27 -2.09 17.78
N PHE A 37 20.68 -2.55 16.59
CA PHE A 37 22.09 -2.62 16.19
C PHE A 37 22.72 -1.27 15.78
N GLY A 38 21.96 -0.18 15.77
CA GLY A 38 22.44 1.16 15.43
C GLY A 38 22.59 1.44 13.93
N TYR A 39 22.12 0.55 13.05
CA TYR A 39 22.18 0.77 11.59
C TYR A 39 21.15 1.79 11.10
N LEU A 40 20.00 1.86 11.78
CA LEU A 40 18.89 2.76 11.48
C LEU A 40 18.56 3.64 12.69
N ALA A 41 18.10 4.86 12.44
CA ALA A 41 17.59 5.74 13.49
C ALA A 41 16.06 5.58 13.61
N VAL A 42 15.57 5.63 14.86
CA VAL A 42 14.14 5.42 15.18
C VAL A 42 13.23 6.36 14.40
N ILE A 43 13.50 7.67 14.48
CA ILE A 43 12.63 8.72 13.91
C ILE A 43 12.48 8.58 12.39
N PRO A 44 13.55 8.55 11.57
CA PRO A 44 13.40 8.43 10.13
C PRO A 44 12.79 7.08 9.71
N SER A 45 13.19 5.96 10.34
CA SER A 45 12.58 4.66 10.04
C SER A 45 11.09 4.65 10.33
N TYR A 46 10.66 5.24 11.44
CA TYR A 46 9.25 5.35 11.81
C TYR A 46 8.44 6.14 10.78
N ILE A 47 8.95 7.29 10.34
CA ILE A 47 8.30 8.10 9.30
C ILE A 47 8.17 7.31 7.99
N ILE A 48 9.20 6.57 7.60
CA ILE A 48 9.21 5.81 6.35
C ILE A 48 8.26 4.63 6.40
N LEU A 49 8.17 3.93 7.53
CA LEU A 49 7.20 2.84 7.69
C LEU A 49 5.77 3.35 7.59
N ILE A 50 5.46 4.49 8.24
CA ILE A 50 4.13 5.12 8.12
C ILE A 50 3.83 5.52 6.68
N LEU A 51 4.78 6.18 6.00
CA LEU A 51 4.60 6.54 4.60
C LEU A 51 4.48 5.31 3.70
N GLY A 52 5.19 4.23 4.05
CA GLY A 52 5.17 2.94 3.38
C GLY A 52 3.79 2.30 3.39
N ASP A 53 2.99 2.49 4.44
CA ASP A 53 1.59 2.02 4.48
C ASP A 53 0.63 3.03 3.83
N ILE A 54 0.76 4.33 4.16
CA ILE A 54 -0.20 5.34 3.73
C ILE A 54 -0.16 5.58 2.21
N ILE A 55 1.03 5.63 1.60
CA ILE A 55 1.17 5.99 0.18
C ILE A 55 0.54 4.92 -0.72
N PRO A 56 0.86 3.62 -0.59
CA PRO A 56 0.20 2.57 -1.38
C PRO A 56 -1.31 2.56 -1.18
N ASP A 57 -1.80 2.63 0.06
CA ASP A 57 -3.23 2.65 0.37
C ASP A 57 -3.95 3.82 -0.32
N THR A 58 -3.32 4.99 -0.27
CA THR A 58 -3.83 6.20 -0.91
C THR A 58 -3.85 6.05 -2.44
N VAL A 59 -2.78 5.49 -3.02
CA VAL A 59 -2.69 5.21 -4.46
C VAL A 59 -3.77 4.22 -4.89
N TYR A 60 -3.94 3.10 -4.18
CA TYR A 60 -4.97 2.11 -4.45
C TYR A 60 -6.38 2.70 -4.33
N TYR A 61 -6.62 3.51 -3.30
CA TYR A 61 -7.90 4.20 -3.12
C TYR A 61 -8.20 5.14 -4.30
N TYR A 62 -7.25 5.95 -4.73
CA TYR A 62 -7.44 6.85 -5.85
C TYR A 62 -7.62 6.10 -7.17
N ILE A 63 -6.85 5.04 -7.42
CA ILE A 63 -7.04 4.17 -8.59
C ILE A 63 -8.47 3.64 -8.62
N GLY A 64 -8.98 3.08 -7.51
CA GLY A 64 -10.36 2.63 -7.42
C GLY A 64 -11.39 3.75 -7.63
N ARG A 65 -11.18 4.90 -6.97
CA ARG A 65 -12.11 6.05 -7.03
C ARG A 65 -12.20 6.70 -8.41
N TYR A 66 -11.08 6.79 -9.13
CA TYR A 66 -11.04 7.38 -10.46
C TYR A 66 -11.34 6.38 -11.57
N SER A 67 -11.25 5.06 -11.32
CA SER A 67 -11.61 4.03 -12.31
C SER A 67 -13.06 4.14 -12.78
N HIS A 68 -13.99 4.53 -11.90
CA HIS A 68 -15.39 4.78 -12.24
C HIS A 68 -15.60 6.08 -13.05
N LYS A 69 -14.70 7.07 -12.93
CA LYS A 69 -14.84 8.37 -13.63
C LYS A 69 -14.17 8.42 -15.00
N ILE A 70 -13.13 7.61 -15.22
CA ILE A 70 -12.30 7.67 -16.44
C ILE A 70 -12.79 6.67 -17.51
N ASN A 71 -13.90 5.94 -17.27
CA ASN A 71 -14.31 4.79 -18.09
C ASN A 71 -13.12 3.83 -18.32
N LEU A 72 -12.24 3.66 -17.32
CA LEU A 72 -11.08 2.77 -17.41
C LEU A 72 -11.52 1.33 -17.67
N VAL A 73 -12.64 0.91 -17.08
CA VAL A 73 -13.30 -0.38 -17.33
C VAL A 73 -13.70 -0.55 -18.80
N GLU A 74 -14.18 0.53 -19.42
CA GLU A 74 -14.59 0.57 -20.82
C GLU A 74 -13.39 0.68 -21.77
N LYS A 75 -12.34 1.42 -21.38
CA LYS A 75 -11.11 1.64 -22.16
C LYS A 75 -10.19 0.42 -22.13
N TYR A 76 -10.12 -0.28 -21.01
CA TYR A 76 -9.33 -1.51 -20.87
C TYR A 76 -10.12 -2.77 -21.22
N LYS A 77 -11.40 -2.65 -21.66
CA LYS A 77 -12.31 -3.75 -22.03
C LYS A 77 -11.81 -5.06 -21.43
N LEU A 78 -12.00 -5.23 -20.13
CA LEU A 78 -11.74 -6.51 -19.48
C LEU A 78 -12.55 -7.53 -20.28
N LYS A 79 -11.87 -8.27 -21.15
CA LYS A 79 -12.46 -9.12 -22.21
C LYS A 79 -13.24 -10.31 -21.62
N SER A 80 -13.34 -10.35 -20.30
CA SER A 80 -14.02 -11.34 -19.49
C SER A 80 -15.29 -10.73 -18.90
N VAL A 81 -16.44 -11.16 -19.42
CA VAL A 81 -17.80 -10.86 -18.92
C VAL A 81 -17.95 -11.15 -17.42
N PHE A 82 -17.13 -12.07 -16.88
CA PHE A 82 -17.12 -12.41 -15.47
C PHE A 82 -16.63 -11.25 -14.58
N ILE A 83 -15.62 -10.51 -15.04
CA ILE A 83 -15.02 -9.41 -14.25
C ILE A 83 -15.98 -8.22 -14.21
N SER A 84 -16.62 -7.85 -15.33
CA SER A 84 -17.58 -6.74 -15.36
C SER A 84 -18.82 -7.01 -14.49
N THR A 85 -19.36 -8.24 -14.53
CA THR A 85 -20.55 -8.61 -13.75
C THR A 85 -20.27 -8.59 -12.24
N ASN A 86 -19.10 -9.09 -11.82
CA ASN A 86 -18.70 -9.06 -10.41
C ASN A 86 -18.42 -7.63 -9.92
N LEU A 87 -17.84 -6.77 -10.76
CA LEU A 87 -17.62 -5.37 -10.40
C LEU A 87 -18.93 -4.61 -10.15
N ASP A 88 -19.94 -4.77 -11.00
CA ASP A 88 -21.26 -4.15 -10.82
C ASP A 88 -22.00 -4.65 -9.57
N PHE A 89 -21.79 -5.91 -9.20
CA PHE A 89 -22.32 -6.48 -7.96
C PHE A 89 -21.58 -5.93 -6.73
N MET A 90 -20.25 -5.87 -6.78
CA MET A 90 -19.42 -5.30 -5.72
C MET A 90 -19.73 -3.82 -5.49
N ASP A 91 -19.90 -3.02 -6.55
CA ASP A 91 -20.26 -1.61 -6.45
C ASP A 91 -21.64 -1.41 -5.80
N ARG A 92 -22.63 -2.23 -6.16
CA ARG A 92 -23.95 -2.21 -5.49
C ARG A 92 -23.85 -2.59 -4.02
N LEU A 93 -23.11 -3.64 -3.69
CA LEU A 93 -22.92 -4.09 -2.31
C LEU A 93 -22.18 -3.04 -1.46
N TRP A 94 -21.19 -2.36 -2.05
CA TRP A 94 -20.44 -1.30 -1.39
C TRP A 94 -21.28 -0.02 -1.21
N ARG A 95 -22.12 0.32 -2.19
CA ARG A 95 -23.01 1.49 -2.13
C ARG A 95 -24.14 1.32 -1.13
N ASP A 96 -24.81 0.16 -1.16
CA ASP A 96 -26.00 -0.07 -0.33
C ASP A 96 -25.63 -0.57 1.08
N HIS A 97 -24.48 -1.23 1.23
CA HIS A 97 -24.09 -1.88 2.50
C HIS A 97 -22.62 -1.67 2.89
N GLY A 98 -21.97 -0.59 2.46
CA GLY A 98 -20.51 -0.38 2.63
C GLY A 98 -19.95 -0.66 4.02
N ARG A 99 -20.66 -0.29 5.11
CA ARG A 99 -20.20 -0.59 6.49
C ARG A 99 -20.20 -2.10 6.79
N LYS A 100 -21.22 -2.83 6.36
CA LYS A 100 -21.31 -4.29 6.56
C LYS A 100 -20.31 -5.01 5.67
N THR A 101 -20.18 -4.57 4.42
CA THR A 101 -19.23 -5.13 3.45
C THR A 101 -17.79 -4.96 3.92
N MET A 102 -17.43 -3.79 4.46
CA MET A 102 -16.11 -3.53 5.04
C MET A 102 -15.81 -4.40 6.26
N PHE A 103 -16.80 -4.62 7.14
CA PHE A 103 -16.64 -5.47 8.31
C PHE A 103 -16.49 -6.95 7.93
N LEU A 104 -17.33 -7.45 7.02
CA LEU A 104 -17.25 -8.84 6.54
C LEU A 104 -15.97 -9.11 5.76
N ALA A 105 -15.52 -8.17 4.93
CA ALA A 105 -14.26 -8.29 4.21
C ALA A 105 -13.07 -8.40 5.17
N LYS A 106 -13.09 -7.67 6.29
CA LYS A 106 -12.08 -7.79 7.35
C LYS A 106 -12.13 -9.12 8.11
N LEU A 107 -13.27 -9.80 8.15
CA LEU A 107 -13.42 -11.11 8.79
C LEU A 107 -13.07 -12.28 7.87
N ALA A 108 -13.08 -12.05 6.56
CA ALA A 108 -12.73 -13.05 5.56
C ALA A 108 -11.21 -13.21 5.36
N TYR A 109 -10.42 -12.28 5.90
CA TYR A 109 -8.96 -12.33 5.96
C TYR A 109 -8.52 -12.88 7.32
#